data_AF-A0A6L9L2R9-F1
#
_entry.id   AF-A0A6L9L2R9-F1
#
_cell.length_a   1.000
_cell.length_b   1.000
_cell.length_c   1.000
_cell.angle_alpha   90.00
_cell.angle_beta   90.00
_cell.angle_gamma   90.00
#
_symmetry.space_group_name_H-M   'P 1'
#
loop_
_entity.id
_entity.type
_entity.pdbx_description
1 polymer ?
#
loop_
_entity_poly.entity_id
_entity_poly.type
_entity_poly.pdbx_seq_one_letter_code
_entity_poly.pdbx_strand_id
1 'polypeptide(L)'
;MPLGDVQAILKTDTSFFRKYSRHDLLMANATGILPLLKELSQLEGKQDDDSQLERVRKRQQIQSRLLLASTEIASFAAELDCEGERAEQLATYLDQKDNKRIRKLTIFSVVIGAVTTVATALIQADNTSKVVGVAGGLVSAATGGLAAFSSNQTIPYMHKRNLLADLWTQPKESTIYPPFIWYVLNEKSFSNSGQTSIAYNIRQRWKDYMLEDSSQEEKVLYFSEGGNYQADDLHVRANMINQLQSSIRSINQDLQSLTLSLGDK
;
A
#
# COMPACT_ATOMS: atom_id res chain seq x y z
N MET A 1 -17.43 15.91 -7.77
CA MET A 1 -16.29 15.24 -8.43
C MET A 1 -15.31 16.30 -8.91
N PRO A 2 -14.01 16.01 -8.91
CA PRO A 2 -12.99 16.88 -9.51
C PRO A 2 -13.32 17.15 -10.99
N LEU A 3 -13.11 18.38 -11.46
CA LEU A 3 -13.30 18.71 -12.87
C LEU A 3 -12.16 18.08 -13.70
N GLY A 4 -12.48 17.60 -14.90
CA GLY A 4 -11.51 16.94 -15.78
C GLY A 4 -10.57 17.91 -16.53
N ASP A 5 -11.03 19.12 -16.84
CA ASP A 5 -10.27 20.14 -17.59
C ASP A 5 -9.99 21.40 -16.76
N VAL A 6 -9.45 21.19 -15.56
CA VAL A 6 -9.07 22.30 -14.66
C VAL A 6 -8.05 23.20 -15.32
N GLN A 7 -7.16 22.65 -16.13
CA GLN A 7 -6.07 23.40 -16.75
C GLN A 7 -6.61 24.48 -17.71
N ALA A 8 -7.65 24.18 -18.50
CA ALA A 8 -8.30 25.19 -19.33
C ALA A 8 -9.01 26.26 -18.50
N ILE A 9 -9.64 25.86 -17.39
CA ILE A 9 -10.35 26.76 -16.46
C ILE A 9 -9.35 27.72 -15.77
N LEU A 10 -8.21 27.21 -15.32
CA LEU A 10 -7.19 28.03 -14.65
C LEU A 10 -6.50 29.01 -15.60
N LYS A 11 -6.43 28.69 -16.90
CA LYS A 11 -5.86 29.58 -17.92
C LYS A 11 -6.79 30.73 -18.32
N THR A 12 -8.11 30.56 -18.16
CA THR A 12 -9.10 31.56 -18.58
C THR A 12 -9.35 32.63 -17.52
N ASP A 13 -9.23 32.30 -16.22
CA ASP A 13 -9.58 33.21 -15.11
C ASP A 13 -8.33 33.73 -14.35
N THR A 14 -7.39 34.35 -15.09
CA THR A 14 -6.05 34.69 -14.58
C THR A 14 -5.99 35.77 -13.49
N SER A 15 -7.04 36.56 -13.26
CA SER A 15 -7.04 37.60 -12.21
C SER A 15 -7.42 37.05 -10.84
N PHE A 16 -8.41 36.16 -10.78
CA PHE A 16 -8.88 35.50 -9.55
C PHE A 16 -7.83 34.53 -9.00
N PHE A 17 -7.25 33.71 -9.87
CA PHE A 17 -6.34 32.63 -9.48
C PHE A 17 -4.93 33.08 -9.09
N ARG A 18 -4.55 34.35 -9.35
CA ARG A 18 -3.23 34.89 -8.95
C ARG A 18 -2.97 34.85 -7.45
N LYS A 19 -4.02 34.83 -6.62
CA LYS A 19 -3.90 34.80 -5.15
C LYS A 19 -3.50 33.42 -4.61
N TYR A 20 -3.63 32.36 -5.41
CA TYR A 20 -3.42 30.98 -4.96
C TYR A 20 -2.33 30.32 -5.79
N SER A 21 -1.57 29.41 -5.19
CA SER A 21 -0.62 28.63 -5.98
C SER A 21 -1.38 27.70 -6.91
N ARG A 22 -0.73 27.29 -8.01
CA ARG A 22 -1.32 26.27 -8.92
C ARG A 22 -1.67 24.99 -8.15
N HIS A 23 -0.86 24.63 -7.17
CA HIS A 23 -1.06 23.45 -6.32
C HIS A 23 -2.34 23.58 -5.47
N ASP A 24 -2.54 24.72 -4.81
CA ASP A 24 -3.75 25.01 -4.03
C ASP A 24 -5.00 24.92 -4.89
N LEU A 25 -4.94 25.39 -6.14
CA LEU A 25 -6.09 25.37 -7.06
C LEU A 25 -6.43 23.97 -7.56
N LEU A 26 -5.42 23.13 -7.79
CA LEU A 26 -5.63 21.73 -8.11
C LEU A 26 -6.20 20.98 -6.90
N MET A 27 -5.73 21.27 -5.70
CA MET A 27 -6.29 20.69 -4.47
C MET A 27 -7.71 21.19 -4.19
N ALA A 28 -7.99 22.47 -4.48
CA ALA A 28 -9.33 23.04 -4.41
C ALA A 28 -10.29 22.39 -5.42
N ASN A 29 -9.80 22.03 -6.61
CA ASN A 29 -10.57 21.23 -7.55
C ASN A 29 -10.81 19.81 -7.04
N ALA A 30 -9.77 19.16 -6.52
CA ALA A 30 -9.86 17.80 -5.98
C ALA A 30 -10.95 17.71 -4.89
N THR A 31 -10.92 18.63 -3.94
CA THR A 31 -11.87 18.71 -2.81
C THR A 31 -13.23 19.32 -3.19
N GLY A 32 -13.40 19.77 -4.43
CA GLY A 32 -14.66 20.34 -4.93
C GLY A 32 -14.99 21.74 -4.39
N ILE A 33 -14.01 22.46 -3.83
CA ILE A 33 -14.20 23.82 -3.31
C ILE A 33 -13.88 24.91 -4.34
N LEU A 34 -13.27 24.57 -5.49
CA LEU A 34 -12.88 25.54 -6.51
C LEU A 34 -14.03 26.51 -6.92
N PRO A 35 -15.28 26.05 -7.15
CA PRO A 35 -16.39 26.95 -7.44
C PRO A 35 -16.73 27.87 -6.25
N LEU A 36 -16.66 27.36 -5.02
CA LEU A 36 -16.94 28.12 -3.81
C LEU A 36 -15.90 29.23 -3.59
N LEU A 37 -14.63 28.96 -3.92
CA LEU A 37 -13.57 29.98 -3.88
C LEU A 37 -13.84 31.09 -4.89
N LYS A 38 -14.30 30.74 -6.10
CA LYS A 38 -14.65 31.71 -7.15
C LYS A 38 -15.79 32.61 -6.70
N GLU A 39 -16.85 32.02 -6.16
CA GLU A 39 -17.99 32.77 -5.61
C GLU A 39 -17.57 33.65 -4.43
N LEU A 40 -16.73 33.16 -3.52
CA LEU A 40 -16.25 33.93 -2.37
C LEU A 40 -15.47 35.18 -2.81
N SER A 41 -14.66 35.09 -3.87
CA SER A 41 -13.92 36.25 -4.37
C SER A 41 -14.81 37.27 -5.09
N GLN A 42 -15.90 36.85 -5.71
CA GLN A 42 -16.89 37.79 -6.28
C GLN A 42 -17.64 38.58 -5.20
N LEU A 43 -17.61 38.11 -3.95
CA LEU A 43 -18.17 38.79 -2.78
C LEU A 43 -17.12 39.67 -2.06
N GLU A 44 -15.83 39.56 -2.40
CA GLU A 44 -14.79 40.43 -1.85
C GLU A 44 -15.01 41.88 -2.32
N GLY A 45 -15.03 42.83 -1.39
CA GLY A 45 -15.23 44.27 -1.67
C GLY A 45 -16.68 44.75 -1.64
N LYS A 46 -17.66 43.84 -1.52
CA LYS A 46 -19.06 44.19 -1.23
C LYS A 46 -19.26 44.38 0.27
N GLN A 47 -19.91 45.47 0.68
CA GLN A 47 -20.09 45.83 2.10
C GLN A 47 -21.53 45.67 2.62
N ASP A 48 -22.48 45.22 1.80
CA ASP A 48 -23.85 44.95 2.24
C ASP A 48 -23.95 43.73 3.17
N ASP A 49 -24.90 43.78 4.10
CA ASP A 49 -25.13 42.75 5.13
C ASP A 49 -25.40 41.37 4.50
N ASP A 50 -26.12 41.32 3.38
CA ASP A 50 -26.40 40.08 2.64
C ASP A 50 -25.11 39.47 2.09
N SER A 51 -24.22 40.26 1.50
CA SER A 51 -22.91 39.82 1.03
C SER A 51 -21.99 39.37 2.18
N GLN A 52 -22.08 39.99 3.37
CA GLN A 52 -21.34 39.52 4.54
C GLN A 52 -21.82 38.14 5.00
N LEU A 53 -23.13 37.92 5.07
CA LEU A 53 -23.71 36.64 5.44
C LEU A 53 -23.35 35.55 4.42
N GLU A 54 -23.44 35.85 3.13
CA GLU A 54 -23.04 34.91 2.07
C GLU A 54 -21.55 34.54 2.15
N ARG A 55 -20.66 35.50 2.44
CA ARG A 55 -19.23 35.19 2.67
C ARG A 55 -19.02 34.20 3.80
N VAL A 56 -19.72 34.38 4.92
CA VAL A 56 -19.64 33.45 6.07
C VAL A 56 -20.17 32.06 5.68
N ARG A 57 -21.31 32.00 4.96
CA ARG A 57 -21.86 30.73 4.45
C ARG A 57 -20.88 29.99 3.55
N LYS A 58 -20.25 30.68 2.59
CA LYS A 58 -19.27 30.08 1.67
C LYS A 58 -18.02 29.60 2.41
N ARG A 59 -17.50 30.39 3.36
CA ARG A 59 -16.38 29.96 4.23
C ARG A 59 -16.72 28.71 5.02
N GLN A 60 -17.92 28.63 5.60
CA GLN A 60 -18.39 27.43 6.31
C GLN A 60 -18.50 26.21 5.38
N GLN A 61 -19.02 26.39 4.16
CA GLN A 61 -19.09 25.32 3.16
C GLN A 61 -17.70 24.82 2.77
N ILE A 62 -16.73 25.73 2.58
CA ILE A 62 -15.33 25.37 2.29
C ILE A 62 -14.74 24.56 3.45
N GLN A 63 -14.86 25.04 4.69
CA GLN A 63 -14.35 24.33 5.87
C GLN A 63 -14.98 22.93 6.02
N SER A 64 -16.30 22.83 5.81
CA SER A 64 -17.02 21.55 5.81
C SER A 64 -16.47 20.58 4.76
N ARG A 65 -16.22 21.04 3.53
CA ARG A 65 -15.65 20.22 2.45
C ARG A 65 -14.22 19.78 2.74
N LEU A 66 -13.38 20.65 3.30
CA LEU A 66 -12.02 20.32 3.69
C LEU A 66 -11.99 19.29 4.83
N LEU A 67 -12.88 19.43 5.82
CA LEU A 67 -13.02 18.46 6.91
C LEU A 67 -13.47 17.08 6.40
N LEU A 68 -14.45 17.06 5.49
CA LEU A 68 -14.89 15.83 4.84
C LEU A 68 -13.74 15.17 4.07
N ALA A 69 -12.98 15.94 3.28
CA ALA A 69 -11.81 15.43 2.57
C ALA A 69 -10.78 14.82 3.54
N SER A 70 -10.44 15.50 4.63
CA SER A 70 -9.52 14.97 5.64
C SER A 70 -10.04 13.68 6.28
N THR A 71 -11.34 13.61 6.54
CA THR A 71 -12.00 12.40 7.08
C THR A 71 -11.96 11.24 6.08
N GLU A 72 -12.16 11.51 4.79
CA GLU A 72 -12.03 10.50 3.74
C GLU A 72 -10.59 10.00 3.60
N ILE A 73 -9.57 10.87 3.68
CA ILE A 73 -8.15 10.47 3.72
C ILE A 73 -7.91 9.54 4.92
N ALA A 74 -8.35 9.94 6.11
CA ALA A 74 -8.14 9.18 7.33
C ALA A 74 -8.83 7.82 7.28
N SER A 75 -10.08 7.77 6.80
CA SER A 75 -10.87 6.55 6.68
C SER A 75 -10.23 5.58 5.68
N PHE A 76 -9.81 6.08 4.52
CA PHE A 76 -9.18 5.24 3.49
C PHE A 76 -7.78 4.75 3.92
N ALA A 77 -6.99 5.59 4.61
CA ALA A 77 -5.72 5.19 5.20
C ALA A 77 -5.88 4.14 6.31
N ALA A 78 -6.95 4.22 7.11
CA ALA A 78 -7.26 3.22 8.13
C ALA A 78 -7.68 1.88 7.49
N GLU A 79 -8.45 1.91 6.40
CA GLU A 79 -8.79 0.70 5.66
C GLU A 79 -7.55 0.02 5.08
N LEU A 80 -6.63 0.80 4.51
CA LEU A 80 -5.33 0.29 4.06
C LEU A 80 -4.52 -0.30 5.22
N ASP A 81 -4.48 0.35 6.39
CA ASP A 81 -3.81 -0.17 7.59
C ASP A 81 -4.33 -1.55 7.97
N CYS A 82 -5.67 -1.68 8.08
CA CYS A 82 -6.33 -2.91 8.45
C CYS A 82 -6.05 -4.04 7.45
N GLU A 83 -6.10 -3.76 6.15
CA GLU A 83 -5.82 -4.77 5.12
C GLU A 83 -4.33 -5.14 5.04
N GLY A 84 -3.42 -4.20 5.32
CA GLY A 84 -1.98 -4.45 5.42
C GLY A 84 -1.65 -5.34 6.63
N GLU A 85 -2.14 -4.96 7.81
CA GLU A 85 -1.97 -5.72 9.06
C GLU A 85 -2.60 -7.10 8.98
N ARG A 86 -3.78 -7.23 8.36
CA ARG A 86 -4.42 -8.53 8.14
C ARG A 86 -3.55 -9.45 7.27
N ALA A 87 -2.93 -8.93 6.21
CA ALA A 87 -2.01 -9.72 5.38
C ALA A 87 -0.77 -10.12 6.18
N GLU A 88 -0.17 -9.18 6.92
CA GLU A 88 1.03 -9.41 7.74
C GLU A 88 0.81 -10.43 8.86
N GLN A 89 -0.35 -10.40 9.53
CA GLN A 89 -0.71 -11.38 10.56
C GLN A 89 -0.82 -12.79 9.98
N LEU A 90 -1.40 -12.94 8.78
CA LEU A 90 -1.48 -14.23 8.11
C LEU A 90 -0.11 -14.71 7.62
N ALA A 91 0.74 -13.80 7.15
CA ALA A 91 2.12 -14.10 6.78
C ALA A 91 2.89 -14.65 8.00
N THR A 92 2.85 -13.89 9.11
CA THR A 92 3.46 -14.27 10.40
C THR A 92 2.91 -15.60 10.92
N TYR A 93 1.62 -15.88 10.74
CA TYR A 93 1.03 -17.16 11.13
C TYR A 93 1.62 -18.34 10.32
N LEU A 94 1.76 -18.18 9.00
CA LEU A 94 2.38 -19.19 8.13
C LEU A 94 3.86 -19.38 8.48
N ASP A 95 4.60 -18.29 8.68
CA ASP A 95 6.00 -18.31 9.12
C ASP A 95 6.19 -19.05 10.44
N GLN A 96 5.33 -18.80 11.43
CA GLN A 96 5.42 -19.50 12.71
C GLN A 96 5.15 -21.00 12.56
N LYS A 97 4.28 -21.39 11.63
CA LYS A 97 4.00 -22.80 11.35
C LYS A 97 5.20 -23.46 10.67
N ASP A 98 5.87 -22.74 9.77
CA ASP A 98 7.08 -23.20 9.08
C ASP A 98 8.26 -23.29 10.04
N ASN A 99 8.47 -22.27 10.86
CA ASN A 99 9.49 -22.28 11.90
C ASN A 99 9.30 -23.43 12.90
N LYS A 100 8.06 -23.76 13.29
CA LYS A 100 7.76 -24.93 14.12
C LYS A 100 8.08 -26.25 13.40
N ARG A 101 7.79 -26.34 12.10
CA ARG A 101 8.13 -27.51 11.27
C ARG A 101 9.64 -27.68 11.15
N ILE A 102 10.34 -26.61 10.75
CA ILE A 102 11.81 -26.57 10.63
C ILE A 102 12.43 -26.98 11.96
N ARG A 103 12.01 -26.38 13.08
CA ARG A 103 12.51 -26.75 14.43
C ARG A 103 12.30 -28.22 14.76
N LYS A 104 11.14 -28.81 14.46
CA LYS A 104 10.89 -30.25 14.66
C LYS A 104 11.80 -31.12 13.79
N LEU A 105 11.99 -30.75 12.52
CA LEU A 105 12.88 -31.46 11.60
C LEU A 105 14.34 -31.37 12.05
N THR A 106 14.80 -30.21 12.52
CA THR A 106 16.14 -30.02 13.08
C THR A 106 16.35 -30.83 14.35
N ILE A 107 15.38 -30.84 15.27
CA ILE A 107 15.47 -31.69 16.49
C ILE A 107 15.53 -33.17 16.09
N PHE A 108 14.71 -33.59 15.14
CA PHE A 108 14.70 -34.98 14.66
C PHE A 108 16.01 -35.36 13.97
N SER A 109 16.59 -34.47 13.16
CA SER A 109 17.88 -34.72 12.49
C SER A 109 19.05 -34.78 13.49
N VAL A 110 19.04 -33.93 14.54
CA VAL A 110 20.02 -33.98 15.64
C VAL A 110 19.89 -35.29 16.41
N VAL A 111 18.68 -35.71 16.78
CA VAL A 111 18.44 -36.96 17.51
C VAL A 111 18.88 -38.17 16.68
N ILE A 112 18.49 -38.25 15.40
CA ILE A 112 18.93 -39.32 14.50
C ILE A 112 20.46 -39.31 14.32
N GLY A 113 21.05 -38.12 14.13
CA GLY A 113 22.50 -37.97 14.01
C GLY A 113 23.24 -38.47 15.24
N ALA A 114 22.72 -38.17 16.45
CA ALA A 114 23.29 -38.61 17.72
C ALA A 114 23.18 -40.13 17.89
N VAL A 115 22.01 -40.73 17.65
CA VAL A 115 21.80 -42.19 17.74
C VAL A 115 22.69 -42.93 16.75
N THR A 116 22.85 -42.40 15.53
CA THR A 116 23.69 -43.04 14.51
C THR A 116 25.18 -42.96 14.85
N THR A 117 25.63 -41.85 15.43
CA THR A 117 27.03 -41.69 15.87
C THR A 117 27.37 -42.64 17.01
N VAL A 118 26.47 -42.77 18.00
CA VAL A 118 26.64 -43.69 19.14
C VAL A 118 26.60 -45.14 18.68
N ALA A 119 25.67 -45.53 17.82
CA ALA A 119 25.62 -46.89 17.26
C ALA A 119 26.90 -47.21 16.46
N THR A 120 27.40 -46.28 15.64
CA THR A 120 28.63 -46.48 14.87
C THR A 120 29.87 -46.61 15.76
N ALA A 121 29.94 -45.83 16.86
CA ALA A 121 31.04 -45.89 17.82
C ALA A 121 31.05 -47.20 18.63
N LEU A 122 29.87 -47.72 19.01
CA LEU A 122 29.74 -49.01 19.69
C LEU A 122 30.06 -50.19 18.76
N ILE A 123 29.67 -50.12 17.49
CA ILE A 123 29.99 -51.15 16.48
C ILE A 123 31.49 -51.15 16.13
N GLN A 124 32.19 -50.01 16.20
CA GLN A 124 33.66 -49.98 16.02
C GLN A 124 34.45 -50.52 17.21
N ALA A 125 33.85 -50.62 18.40
CA ALA A 125 34.51 -51.14 19.60
C ALA A 125 34.58 -52.69 19.63
N ASP A 126 33.68 -53.38 18.94
CA ASP A 126 33.71 -54.83 18.76
C ASP A 126 34.40 -55.20 17.44
N ASN A 127 35.58 -55.82 17.54
CA ASN A 127 36.41 -56.27 16.40
C ASN A 127 35.72 -57.36 15.56
N THR A 128 34.73 -57.00 14.75
CA THR A 128 34.24 -57.82 13.64
C THR A 128 34.10 -57.01 12.35
N SER A 129 34.47 -57.68 11.26
CA SER A 129 34.80 -57.16 9.95
C SER A 129 33.78 -56.20 9.33
N LYS A 130 34.29 -55.03 8.93
CA LYS A 130 33.77 -54.06 7.95
C LYS A 130 32.48 -54.47 7.22
N VAL A 131 31.38 -53.82 7.58
CA VAL A 131 30.47 -53.08 6.68
C VAL A 131 29.39 -52.45 7.57
N VAL A 132 29.15 -51.15 7.34
CA VAL A 132 28.04 -50.28 7.77
C VAL A 132 28.59 -49.02 8.44
N GLY A 133 28.83 -48.00 7.61
CA GLY A 133 29.21 -46.65 8.05
C GLY A 133 28.76 -45.54 7.10
N VAL A 134 27.80 -45.81 6.20
CA VAL A 134 27.39 -44.84 5.15
C VAL A 134 25.89 -44.52 5.19
N ALA A 135 25.07 -45.23 5.96
CA ALA A 135 23.62 -44.98 6.01
C ALA A 135 23.23 -43.74 6.84
N GLY A 136 24.02 -43.36 7.85
CA GLY A 136 23.69 -42.29 8.79
C GLY A 136 23.83 -40.87 8.25
N GLY A 137 24.95 -40.57 7.57
CA GLY A 137 25.26 -39.22 7.08
C GLY A 137 24.33 -38.75 5.94
N LEU A 138 23.83 -39.69 5.14
CA LEU A 138 22.87 -39.40 4.05
C LEU A 138 21.50 -38.99 4.60
N VAL A 139 21.03 -39.60 5.69
CA VAL A 139 19.71 -39.27 6.27
C VAL A 139 19.72 -37.92 6.99
N SER A 140 20.81 -37.57 7.68
CA SER A 140 20.97 -36.25 8.32
C SER A 140 21.15 -35.12 7.30
N ALA A 141 21.88 -35.35 6.20
CA ALA A 141 22.01 -34.39 5.11
C ALA A 141 20.67 -34.18 4.37
N ALA A 142 19.89 -35.25 4.16
CA ALA A 142 18.57 -35.15 3.54
C ALA A 142 17.55 -34.42 4.43
N THR A 143 17.53 -34.65 5.75
CA THR A 143 16.61 -33.94 6.66
C THR A 143 17.02 -32.50 6.92
N GLY A 144 18.33 -32.19 6.97
CA GLY A 144 18.83 -30.82 6.98
C GLY A 144 18.54 -30.06 5.67
N GLY A 145 18.68 -30.73 4.53
CA GLY A 145 18.30 -30.18 3.22
C GLY A 145 16.79 -29.92 3.10
N LEU A 146 15.94 -30.82 3.61
CA LEU A 146 14.48 -30.63 3.66
C LEU A 146 14.02 -29.51 4.59
N ALA A 147 14.83 -29.14 5.58
CA ALA A 147 14.59 -28.00 6.45
C ALA A 147 15.00 -26.65 5.81
N ALA A 148 15.81 -26.69 4.74
CA ALA A 148 16.22 -25.51 3.99
C ALA A 148 15.22 -25.10 2.88
N PHE A 149 14.27 -25.98 2.53
CA PHE A 149 13.17 -25.65 1.61
C PHE A 149 12.00 -25.05 2.39
N SER A 150 11.53 -23.87 1.99
CA SER A 150 10.29 -23.28 2.51
C SER A 150 9.12 -24.25 2.25
N SER A 151 8.11 -24.25 3.11
CA SER A 151 6.98 -25.12 2.85
C SER A 151 6.05 -24.49 1.81
N ASN A 152 5.49 -25.31 0.90
CA ASN A 152 4.38 -24.88 0.04
C ASN A 152 3.06 -24.68 0.80
N GLN A 153 3.12 -24.29 2.08
CA GLN A 153 1.91 -23.99 2.83
C GLN A 153 1.31 -22.71 2.31
N THR A 154 0.05 -22.82 1.93
CA THR A 154 -0.73 -21.70 1.47
C THR A 154 -1.96 -21.51 2.34
N ILE A 155 -2.49 -20.29 2.35
CA ILE A 155 -3.77 -19.96 2.94
C ILE A 155 -4.66 -19.27 1.90
N PRO A 156 -5.95 -19.63 1.80
CA PRO A 156 -6.87 -18.90 0.95
C PRO A 156 -7.06 -17.47 1.50
N TYR A 157 -6.72 -16.48 0.69
CA TYR A 157 -6.87 -15.07 1.01
C TYR A 157 -7.58 -14.36 -0.14
N MET A 158 -8.80 -13.88 0.14
CA MET A 158 -9.66 -13.20 -0.83
C MET A 158 -9.83 -11.72 -0.46
N HIS A 159 -9.83 -10.87 -1.47
CA HIS A 159 -9.98 -9.42 -1.37
C HIS A 159 -11.02 -8.92 -2.36
N LYS A 160 -12.31 -9.05 -2.00
CA LYS A 160 -13.45 -8.57 -2.83
C LYS A 160 -13.31 -7.11 -3.27
N ARG A 161 -12.71 -6.27 -2.41
CA ARG A 161 -12.34 -4.90 -2.71
C ARG A 161 -10.82 -4.80 -2.72
N ASN A 162 -10.21 -5.04 -3.88
CA ASN A 162 -8.76 -5.06 -3.99
C ASN A 162 -8.19 -3.63 -4.11
N LEU A 163 -7.68 -3.11 -3.00
CA LEU A 163 -7.07 -1.78 -2.89
C LEU A 163 -5.87 -1.58 -3.85
N LEU A 164 -5.20 -2.65 -4.27
CA LEU A 164 -4.04 -2.57 -5.15
C LEU A 164 -4.40 -2.58 -6.65
N ALA A 165 -5.60 -3.07 -7.01
CA ALA A 165 -5.96 -3.36 -8.39
C ALA A 165 -5.94 -2.12 -9.29
N ASP A 166 -6.58 -1.03 -8.87
CA ASP A 166 -6.70 0.18 -9.70
C ASP A 166 -5.36 0.89 -9.88
N LEU A 167 -4.43 0.79 -8.91
CA LEU A 167 -3.06 1.28 -9.13
C LEU A 167 -2.30 0.46 -10.17
N TRP A 168 -2.62 -0.83 -10.30
CA TRP A 168 -2.01 -1.69 -11.29
C TRP A 168 -2.61 -1.50 -12.68
N THR A 169 -3.94 -1.46 -12.79
CA THR A 169 -4.66 -1.35 -14.08
C THR A 169 -4.73 0.08 -14.59
N GLN A 170 -4.60 1.08 -13.71
CA GLN A 170 -4.65 2.52 -14.00
C GLN A 170 -5.89 2.92 -14.82
N PRO A 171 -7.11 2.62 -14.33
CA PRO A 171 -8.32 3.01 -15.03
C PRO A 171 -8.47 4.53 -15.00
N LYS A 172 -9.23 5.08 -15.95
CA LYS A 172 -9.50 6.53 -15.98
C LYS A 172 -10.21 7.00 -14.70
N GLU A 173 -11.19 6.21 -14.25
CA GLU A 173 -11.94 6.41 -13.03
C GLU A 173 -11.86 5.16 -12.18
N SER A 174 -11.71 5.35 -10.87
CA SER A 174 -11.63 4.26 -9.92
C SER A 174 -12.98 4.03 -9.24
N THR A 175 -13.39 2.76 -9.14
CA THR A 175 -14.55 2.35 -8.32
C THR A 175 -14.13 1.98 -6.90
N ILE A 176 -12.82 1.84 -6.67
CA ILE A 176 -12.24 1.50 -5.37
C ILE A 176 -11.91 2.78 -4.59
N TYR A 177 -11.26 3.76 -5.21
CA TYR A 177 -10.73 4.94 -4.53
C TYR A 177 -11.77 6.07 -4.47
N PRO A 178 -11.82 6.84 -3.37
CA PRO A 178 -12.58 8.09 -3.35
C PRO A 178 -12.14 9.01 -4.50
N PRO A 179 -13.07 9.69 -5.21
CA PRO A 179 -12.74 10.44 -6.43
C PRO A 179 -11.66 11.51 -6.26
N PHE A 180 -11.61 12.21 -5.13
CA PHE A 180 -10.58 13.24 -4.91
C PHE A 180 -9.20 12.60 -4.66
N ILE A 181 -9.14 11.48 -3.93
CA ILE A 181 -7.89 10.73 -3.73
C ILE A 181 -7.38 10.23 -5.08
N TRP A 182 -8.26 9.63 -5.89
CA TRP A 182 -7.90 9.13 -7.21
C TRP A 182 -7.36 10.24 -8.11
N TYR A 183 -7.98 11.43 -8.07
CA TYR A 183 -7.50 12.60 -8.79
C TYR A 183 -6.10 13.03 -8.35
N VAL A 184 -5.87 13.18 -7.03
CA VAL A 184 -4.55 13.56 -6.49
C VAL A 184 -3.47 12.55 -6.88
N LEU A 185 -3.78 11.25 -6.79
CA LEU A 185 -2.84 10.19 -7.16
C LEU A 185 -2.44 10.21 -8.64
N ASN A 186 -3.32 10.70 -9.53
CA ASN A 186 -3.11 10.68 -10.97
C ASN A 186 -2.69 12.02 -11.58
N GLU A 187 -2.95 13.15 -10.90
CA GLU A 187 -2.49 14.46 -11.34
C GLU A 187 -0.99 14.63 -11.04
N LYS A 188 -0.20 14.79 -12.11
CA LYS A 188 1.27 14.81 -12.05
C LYS A 188 1.81 15.92 -11.14
N SER A 189 1.07 17.02 -11.04
CA SER A 189 1.48 18.19 -10.25
C SER A 189 1.59 17.91 -8.74
N PHE A 190 0.96 16.84 -8.24
CA PHE A 190 1.11 16.40 -6.85
C PHE A 190 2.34 15.52 -6.61
N SER A 191 3.03 15.08 -7.67
CA SER A 191 4.29 14.35 -7.51
C SER A 191 5.46 15.31 -7.33
N ASN A 192 6.49 14.85 -6.62
CA ASN A 192 7.73 15.63 -6.40
C ASN A 192 8.41 16.07 -7.72
N SER A 193 8.34 15.26 -8.78
CA SER A 193 8.99 15.59 -10.07
C SER A 193 8.10 16.41 -11.00
N GLY A 194 6.78 16.39 -10.81
CA GLY A 194 5.81 16.97 -11.75
C GLY A 194 5.71 16.24 -13.10
N GLN A 195 6.52 15.20 -13.35
CA GLN A 195 6.62 14.54 -14.66
C GLN A 195 5.71 13.30 -14.77
N THR A 196 5.56 12.58 -13.66
CA THR A 196 4.80 11.34 -13.51
C THR A 196 3.81 11.48 -12.37
N SER A 197 2.79 10.63 -12.32
CA SER A 197 1.82 10.67 -11.21
C SER A 197 2.31 9.86 -10.00
N ILE A 198 1.75 10.12 -8.81
CA ILE A 198 2.04 9.32 -7.60
C ILE A 198 1.67 7.85 -7.86
N ALA A 199 0.49 7.60 -8.42
CA ALA A 199 0.02 6.27 -8.82
C ALA A 199 1.02 5.56 -9.75
N TYR A 200 1.54 6.27 -10.76
CA TYR A 200 2.55 5.73 -11.65
C TYR A 200 3.84 5.39 -10.91
N ASN A 201 4.35 6.29 -10.06
CA ASN A 201 5.60 6.08 -9.32
C ASN A 201 5.51 4.91 -8.35
N ILE A 202 4.38 4.74 -7.66
CA ILE A 202 4.12 3.57 -6.80
C ILE A 202 4.16 2.29 -7.64
N ARG A 203 3.43 2.27 -8.77
CA ARG A 203 3.39 1.11 -9.66
C ARG A 203 4.77 0.73 -10.19
N GLN A 204 5.61 1.71 -10.58
CA GLN A 204 6.98 1.43 -11.03
C GLN A 204 7.81 0.86 -9.88
N ARG A 205 7.73 1.44 -8.69
CA ARG A 205 8.46 0.91 -7.52
C ARG A 205 8.09 -0.54 -7.20
N TRP A 206 6.83 -0.91 -7.34
CA TRP A 206 6.43 -2.32 -7.17
C TRP A 206 7.02 -3.22 -8.24
N LYS A 207 7.03 -2.79 -9.51
CA LYS A 207 7.66 -3.55 -10.60
C LYS A 207 9.15 -3.73 -10.36
N ASP A 208 9.84 -2.68 -9.97
CA ASP A 208 11.31 -2.64 -9.92
C ASP A 208 11.88 -3.31 -8.66
N TYR A 209 11.15 -3.32 -7.55
CA TYR A 209 11.70 -3.77 -6.26
C TYR A 209 10.93 -4.88 -5.56
N MET A 210 9.67 -5.13 -5.95
CA MET A 210 8.81 -6.11 -5.29
C MET A 210 8.41 -7.26 -6.21
N LEU A 211 8.31 -6.98 -7.52
CA LEU A 211 7.74 -7.88 -8.52
C LEU A 211 8.68 -8.13 -9.71
N GLU A 212 9.97 -7.80 -9.56
CA GLU A 212 10.98 -7.92 -10.61
C GLU A 212 11.06 -9.37 -11.10
N ASP A 213 11.21 -10.30 -10.16
CA ASP A 213 11.29 -11.74 -10.43
C ASP A 213 9.91 -12.44 -10.42
N SER A 214 8.82 -11.69 -10.22
CA SER A 214 7.50 -12.30 -10.05
C SER A 214 6.89 -12.82 -11.35
N SER A 215 6.31 -14.02 -11.28
CA SER A 215 5.57 -14.65 -12.37
C SER A 215 4.28 -13.89 -12.70
N GLN A 216 3.67 -14.21 -13.85
CA GLN A 216 2.39 -13.61 -14.21
C GLN A 216 1.26 -14.10 -13.28
N GLU A 217 1.34 -15.35 -12.82
CA GLU A 217 0.40 -15.91 -11.84
C GLU A 217 0.47 -15.17 -10.49
N GLU A 218 1.67 -14.85 -10.00
CA GLU A 218 1.87 -14.07 -8.77
C GLU A 218 1.31 -12.65 -8.90
N LYS A 219 1.52 -12.00 -10.06
CA LYS A 219 0.91 -10.69 -10.36
C LYS A 219 -0.62 -10.78 -10.35
N VAL A 220 -1.21 -11.83 -10.94
CA VAL A 220 -2.65 -12.07 -10.89
C VAL A 220 -3.12 -12.25 -9.44
N LEU A 221 -2.37 -12.98 -8.61
CA LEU A 221 -2.68 -13.16 -7.20
C LEU A 221 -2.84 -11.81 -6.47
N TYR A 222 -1.92 -10.87 -6.67
CA TYR A 222 -1.96 -9.56 -6.02
C TYR A 222 -3.07 -8.63 -6.51
N PHE A 223 -3.38 -8.65 -7.81
CA PHE A 223 -4.21 -7.61 -8.46
C PHE A 223 -5.60 -8.08 -8.90
N SER A 224 -5.98 -9.34 -8.65
CA SER A 224 -7.32 -9.89 -8.94
C SER A 224 -8.21 -9.94 -7.68
N GLU A 225 -9.00 -10.99 -7.46
CA GLU A 225 -9.87 -11.18 -6.28
C GLU A 225 -9.19 -11.97 -5.14
N GLY A 226 -8.01 -12.54 -5.40
CA GLY A 226 -7.24 -13.31 -4.43
C GLY A 226 -6.98 -14.74 -4.87
N GLY A 227 -6.56 -15.57 -3.91
CA GLY A 227 -6.15 -16.94 -4.18
C GLY A 227 -5.44 -17.57 -3.00
N ASN A 228 -4.60 -18.57 -3.27
CA ASN A 228 -3.81 -19.25 -2.26
C ASN A 228 -2.46 -18.53 -2.12
N TYR A 229 -2.23 -17.93 -0.97
CA TYR A 229 -1.01 -17.17 -0.69
C TYR A 229 -0.05 -17.96 0.19
N GLN A 230 1.24 -17.88 -0.11
CA GLN A 230 2.33 -18.23 0.80
C GLN A 230 2.65 -17.05 1.74
N ALA A 231 3.54 -17.27 2.71
CA ALA A 231 3.95 -16.24 3.66
C ALA A 231 4.61 -15.04 2.94
N ASP A 232 5.57 -15.30 2.05
CA ASP A 232 6.26 -14.27 1.28
C ASP A 232 5.29 -13.44 0.43
N ASP A 233 4.29 -14.08 -0.20
CA ASP A 233 3.26 -13.38 -0.96
C ASP A 233 2.47 -12.40 -0.09
N LEU A 234 2.14 -12.79 1.14
CA LEU A 234 1.41 -11.95 2.08
C LEU A 234 2.26 -10.79 2.60
N HIS A 235 3.55 -11.01 2.86
CA HIS A 235 4.48 -9.93 3.20
C HIS A 235 4.64 -8.92 2.06
N VAL A 236 4.78 -9.40 0.81
CA VAL A 236 4.86 -8.53 -0.37
C VAL A 236 3.57 -7.71 -0.51
N ARG A 237 2.39 -8.34 -0.33
CA ARG A 237 1.10 -7.63 -0.33
C ARG A 237 1.02 -6.59 0.77
N ALA A 238 1.36 -6.94 2.01
CA ALA A 238 1.35 -6.04 3.15
C ALA A 238 2.25 -4.82 2.90
N ASN A 239 3.45 -5.04 2.38
CA ASN A 239 4.38 -3.98 2.01
C ASN A 239 3.84 -3.05 0.92
N MET A 240 3.20 -3.59 -0.12
CA MET A 240 2.53 -2.75 -1.15
C MET A 240 1.42 -1.89 -0.54
N ILE A 241 0.60 -2.45 0.34
CA ILE A 241 -0.50 -1.75 1.03
C ILE A 241 0.06 -0.64 1.95
N ASN A 242 1.10 -0.93 2.73
CA ASN A 242 1.72 0.04 3.65
C ASN A 242 2.37 1.22 2.91
N GLN A 243 2.98 0.97 1.74
CA GLN A 243 3.49 2.05 0.89
C GLN A 243 2.38 2.95 0.33
N LEU A 244 1.28 2.33 -0.11
CA LEU A 244 0.11 3.06 -0.57
C LEU A 244 -0.48 3.91 0.56
N GLN A 245 -0.67 3.32 1.74
CA GLN A 245 -1.15 4.02 2.93
C GLN A 245 -0.30 5.25 3.26
N SER A 246 1.02 5.11 3.23
CA SER A 246 1.95 6.23 3.45
C SER A 246 1.74 7.36 2.44
N SER A 247 1.50 7.00 1.17
CA SER A 247 1.22 7.96 0.09
C SER A 247 -0.17 8.61 0.21
N ILE A 248 -1.16 7.89 0.73
CA ILE A 248 -2.48 8.48 1.04
C ILE A 248 -2.36 9.48 2.19
N ARG A 249 -1.63 9.12 3.25
CA ARG A 249 -1.42 10.00 4.41
C ARG A 249 -0.73 11.32 4.03
N SER A 250 0.18 11.32 3.04
CA SER A 250 0.85 12.54 2.61
C SER A 250 -0.09 13.55 1.94
N ILE A 251 -1.23 13.13 1.39
CA ILE A 251 -2.24 14.03 0.82
C ILE A 251 -2.76 15.03 1.87
N ASN A 252 -2.74 14.67 3.16
CA ASN A 252 -3.11 15.61 4.23
C ASN A 252 -2.18 16.83 4.29
N GLN A 253 -0.91 16.71 3.87
CA GLN A 253 0.02 17.84 3.86
C GLN A 253 -0.42 18.88 2.83
N ASP A 254 -0.82 18.42 1.64
CA ASP A 254 -1.36 19.29 0.60
C ASP A 254 -2.68 19.96 1.03
N LEU A 255 -3.53 19.21 1.74
CA LEU A 255 -4.79 19.73 2.27
C LEU A 255 -4.57 20.79 3.37
N GLN A 256 -3.57 20.58 4.23
CA GLN A 256 -3.15 21.56 5.24
C GLN A 256 -2.57 22.82 4.59
N SER A 257 -1.73 22.67 3.56
CA SER A 257 -1.20 23.80 2.79
C SER A 257 -2.33 24.66 2.22
N LEU A 258 -3.33 24.04 1.61
CA LEU A 258 -4.52 24.74 1.12
C LEU A 258 -5.30 25.42 2.26
N THR A 259 -5.46 24.76 3.40
CA THR A 259 -6.19 25.32 4.54
C THR A 259 -5.48 26.57 5.09
N LEU A 260 -4.15 26.57 5.16
CA LEU A 260 -3.35 27.72 5.55
C LEU A 260 -3.47 28.87 4.54
N SER A 261 -3.36 28.57 3.25
CA SER A 261 -3.44 29.59 2.19
C SER A 261 -4.82 30.27 2.08
N LEU A 262 -5.85 29.62 2.63
CA LEU A 262 -7.21 30.14 2.82
C LEU A 262 -7.42 30.88 4.15
N GLY A 263 -6.67 30.52 5.20
CA GLY A 263 -6.79 31.13 6.53
C GLY A 263 -6.07 32.48 6.67
N ASP A 264 -4.97 32.67 5.93
CA ASP A 264 -4.18 33.90 5.92
C ASP A 264 -4.82 35.06 5.13
N LYS A 265 -6.09 34.93 4.69
CA LYS A 265 -6.80 35.89 3.82
C LYS A 265 -8.27 36.11 4.23
#